data_AF-A0A1W9RDT9-F1
#
_entry.id   AF-A0A1W9RDT9-F1
#
_cell.length_a   1.000
_cell.length_b   1.000
_cell.length_c   1.000
_cell.angle_alpha   90.00
_cell.angle_beta   90.00
_cell.angle_gamma   90.00
#
_symmetry.space_group_name_H-M   'P 1'
#
loop_
_entity.id
_entity.type
_entity.pdbx_description
1 polymer ?
#
loop_
_entity_poly.entity_id
_entity_poly.type
_entity_poly.pdbx_seq_one_letter_code
_entity_poly.pdbx_strand_id
1 'polypeptide(L)'
;GYKINEYGLFKGDKFICGETEAEIYKLLGLQWIAPELREDRGEVEAAAQNKLPELIELSDIKGDLHVHTVDSDGHGRLEDLIAGAKKLGYQYLAVCDHSRSAGYANGLSAERLLLQMEKIRNLNEKLPDFTVFCGSEVDILDDGSLDFPDEILSQLDIVVAAIHSNFQKNATERILTAMDNPYVDIIAHPTGRLINRREAYQVDIPEIIKKAKEKNIALEINSHPWRLDLNDQHVRLAIETGTLLSVNTDAHKVTDLEFMKFGVGTARRGWATADMIINTLSYQKLIDWKKQRTEMAR
;
A
#
# COMPACT_ATOMS: atom_id res chain seq x y z
N GLY A 1 17.46 -40.96 8.45
CA GLY A 1 16.76 -39.71 8.16
C GLY A 1 15.33 -39.77 8.68
N TYR A 2 14.63 -38.63 8.65
CA TYR A 2 13.18 -38.56 8.86
C TYR A 2 12.43 -38.70 7.52
N LYS A 3 11.16 -39.11 7.56
CA LYS A 3 10.21 -39.15 6.44
C LYS A 3 9.00 -38.29 6.82
N ILE A 4 8.63 -37.32 5.99
CA ILE A 4 7.44 -36.48 6.17
C ILE A 4 6.36 -36.89 5.16
N ASN A 5 5.09 -36.91 5.59
CA ASN A 5 3.91 -37.07 4.73
C ASN A 5 2.71 -36.35 5.36
N GLU A 6 1.53 -36.47 4.74
CA GLU A 6 0.28 -35.82 5.21
C GLU A 6 -0.16 -36.22 6.63
N TYR A 7 0.34 -37.36 7.16
CA TYR A 7 0.00 -37.85 8.49
C TYR A 7 1.00 -37.42 9.58
N GLY A 8 2.12 -36.81 9.21
CA GLY A 8 3.13 -36.29 10.14
C GLY A 8 4.57 -36.68 9.79
N LEU A 9 5.43 -36.65 10.82
CA LEU A 9 6.86 -36.90 10.71
C LEU A 9 7.24 -38.24 11.35
N PHE A 10 7.99 -39.06 10.62
CA PHE A 10 8.29 -40.44 10.97
C PHE A 10 9.80 -40.71 10.95
N LYS A 11 10.24 -41.65 11.80
CA LYS A 11 11.59 -42.25 11.73
C LYS A 11 11.45 -43.76 11.49
N GLY A 12 11.62 -44.17 10.24
CA GLY A 12 11.14 -45.48 9.78
C GLY A 12 9.61 -45.49 9.74
N ASP A 13 8.99 -46.43 10.44
CA ASP A 13 7.52 -46.53 10.59
C ASP A 13 7.00 -45.93 11.90
N LYS A 14 7.91 -45.46 12.78
CA LYS A 14 7.52 -44.83 14.05
C LYS A 14 7.10 -43.38 13.83
N PHE A 15 5.86 -43.06 14.19
CA PHE A 15 5.36 -41.68 14.30
C PHE A 15 6.13 -40.91 15.39
N ILE A 16 6.56 -39.69 15.06
CA ILE A 16 7.34 -38.82 15.95
C ILE A 16 6.54 -37.59 16.37
N CYS A 17 5.99 -36.86 15.41
CA CYS A 17 5.18 -35.65 15.65
C CYS A 17 4.26 -35.34 14.47
N GLY A 18 3.30 -34.44 14.68
CA GLY A 18 2.35 -34.04 13.64
C GLY A 18 1.08 -33.35 14.14
N GLU A 19 0.95 -33.10 15.45
CA GLU A 19 -0.24 -32.44 16.01
C GLU A 19 -0.29 -30.95 15.62
N THR A 20 0.87 -30.31 15.49
CA THR A 20 0.98 -28.92 15.02
C THR A 20 2.09 -28.78 14.00
N GLU A 21 1.95 -27.84 13.07
CA GLU A 21 3.03 -27.53 12.10
C GLU A 21 4.32 -27.11 12.81
N ALA A 22 4.21 -26.27 13.85
CA ALA A 22 5.36 -25.74 14.59
C ALA A 22 6.24 -26.84 15.20
N GLU A 23 5.63 -27.94 15.66
CA GLU A 23 6.37 -29.10 16.18
C GLU A 23 7.21 -29.78 15.09
N ILE A 24 6.67 -29.91 13.86
CA ILE A 24 7.37 -30.50 12.72
C ILE A 24 8.59 -29.63 12.36
N TYR A 25 8.40 -28.32 12.18
CA TYR A 25 9.50 -27.39 11.85
C TYR A 25 10.61 -27.43 12.93
N LYS A 26 10.23 -27.38 14.21
CA LYS A 26 11.17 -27.46 15.33
C LYS A 26 11.98 -28.76 15.31
N LEU A 27 11.35 -29.92 15.04
CA LEU A 27 12.08 -31.19 14.98
C LEU A 27 13.04 -31.27 13.78
N LEU A 28 12.68 -30.61 12.68
CA LEU A 28 13.53 -30.50 11.50
C LEU A 28 14.66 -29.47 11.65
N GLY A 29 14.72 -28.76 12.79
CA GLY A 29 15.75 -27.74 13.05
C GLY A 29 15.51 -26.45 12.27
N LEU A 30 14.25 -26.15 11.93
CA LEU A 30 13.84 -24.96 11.19
C LEU A 30 13.00 -24.04 12.08
N GLN A 31 13.18 -22.73 11.92
CA GLN A 31 12.18 -21.75 12.35
C GLN A 31 10.84 -22.06 11.67
N TRP A 32 9.70 -21.87 12.36
CA TRP A 32 8.39 -22.04 11.73
C TRP A 32 8.20 -21.02 10.61
N ILE A 33 7.84 -21.50 9.42
CA ILE A 33 7.68 -20.68 8.21
C ILE A 33 6.20 -20.36 8.05
N ALA A 34 5.86 -19.07 8.07
CA ALA A 34 4.51 -18.60 7.81
C ALA A 34 4.02 -19.07 6.42
N PRO A 35 2.76 -19.51 6.26
CA PRO A 35 2.24 -20.02 4.98
C PRO A 35 2.50 -19.10 3.79
N GLU A 36 2.46 -17.78 3.99
CA GLU A 36 2.68 -16.76 2.98
C GLU A 36 4.10 -16.78 2.38
N LEU A 37 5.08 -17.36 3.07
CA LEU A 37 6.47 -17.44 2.62
C LEU A 37 6.79 -18.73 1.85
N ARG A 38 5.91 -19.75 1.89
CA ARG A 38 6.16 -21.12 1.43
C ARG A 38 6.06 -21.24 -0.11
N GLU A 39 6.96 -20.57 -0.81
CA GLU A 39 6.97 -20.43 -2.27
C GLU A 39 8.31 -20.85 -2.90
N ASP A 40 9.23 -21.44 -2.13
CA ASP A 40 10.58 -21.85 -2.53
C ASP A 40 11.42 -20.67 -3.09
N ARG A 41 11.43 -19.55 -2.36
CA ARG A 41 12.11 -18.29 -2.73
C ARG A 41 13.12 -17.84 -1.67
N GLY A 42 13.65 -18.77 -0.88
CA GLY A 42 14.69 -18.53 0.12
C GLY A 42 14.24 -18.67 1.58
N GLU A 43 12.96 -18.97 1.81
CA GLU A 43 12.38 -19.10 3.15
C GLU A 43 12.96 -20.31 3.90
N VAL A 44 13.33 -21.39 3.19
CA VAL A 44 13.90 -22.59 3.80
C VAL A 44 15.32 -22.31 4.32
N GLU A 45 16.16 -21.65 3.52
CA GLU A 45 17.52 -21.26 3.89
C GLU A 45 17.51 -20.25 5.05
N ALA A 46 16.59 -19.28 5.01
CA ALA A 46 16.41 -18.32 6.08
C ALA A 46 15.94 -19.00 7.37
N ALA A 47 14.99 -19.94 7.29
CA ALA A 47 14.48 -20.69 8.44
C ALA A 47 15.56 -21.56 9.09
N ALA A 48 16.41 -22.21 8.29
CA ALA A 48 17.55 -23.00 8.78
C ALA A 48 18.59 -22.15 9.52
N GLN A 49 18.67 -20.87 9.20
CA GLN A 49 19.56 -19.90 9.84
C GLN A 49 18.89 -19.09 10.96
N ASN A 50 17.60 -19.33 11.25
CA ASN A 50 16.79 -18.50 12.15
C ASN A 50 16.80 -17.01 11.77
N LYS A 51 16.65 -16.73 10.46
CA LYS A 51 16.68 -15.38 9.87
C LYS A 51 15.37 -15.01 9.16
N LEU A 52 14.26 -15.70 9.42
CA LEU A 52 12.98 -15.24 8.88
C LEU A 52 12.59 -13.90 9.53
N PRO A 53 12.06 -12.95 8.76
CA PRO A 53 11.60 -11.67 9.30
C PRO A 53 10.34 -11.83 10.14
N GLU A 54 10.11 -10.90 11.06
CA GLU A 54 8.83 -10.70 11.72
C GLU A 54 7.89 -9.96 10.76
N LEU A 55 7.00 -10.72 10.13
CA LEU A 55 6.11 -10.21 9.09
C LEU A 55 5.08 -9.24 9.66
N ILE A 56 4.69 -8.25 8.85
CA ILE A 56 3.58 -7.36 9.18
C ILE A 56 2.28 -8.12 9.46
N GLU A 57 1.54 -7.67 10.46
CA GLU A 57 0.21 -8.16 10.83
C GLU A 57 -0.87 -7.09 10.58
N LEU A 58 -2.13 -7.53 10.46
CA LEU A 58 -3.26 -6.60 10.29
C LEU A 58 -3.38 -5.57 11.43
N SER A 59 -3.00 -5.97 12.65
CA SER A 59 -3.01 -5.10 13.83
C SER A 59 -1.95 -3.99 13.79
N ASP A 60 -0.95 -4.10 12.91
CA ASP A 60 0.08 -3.06 12.76
C ASP A 60 -0.43 -1.87 11.94
N ILE A 61 -1.46 -2.08 11.11
CA ILE A 61 -2.05 -1.06 10.27
C ILE A 61 -2.87 -0.09 11.11
N LYS A 62 -2.45 1.18 11.14
CA LYS A 62 -3.12 2.25 11.89
C LYS A 62 -4.11 3.04 11.07
N GLY A 63 -4.09 2.90 9.75
CA GLY A 63 -5.07 3.54 8.88
C GLY A 63 -4.85 3.27 7.41
N ASP A 64 -5.88 3.59 6.64
CA ASP A 64 -5.87 3.50 5.19
C ASP A 64 -5.54 4.87 4.58
N LEU A 65 -4.56 4.89 3.66
CA LEU A 65 -4.05 6.12 3.05
C LEU A 65 -4.57 6.37 1.63
N HIS A 66 -5.56 5.59 1.17
CA HIS A 66 -6.18 5.79 -0.14
C HIS A 66 -7.65 5.33 -0.12
N VAL A 67 -8.56 6.26 0.14
CA VAL A 67 -10.00 6.02 0.01
C VAL A 67 -10.72 7.16 -0.71
N HIS A 68 -11.87 6.84 -1.29
CA HIS A 68 -12.70 7.73 -2.08
C HIS A 68 -14.04 7.97 -1.40
N THR A 69 -14.57 9.18 -1.57
CA THR A 69 -15.84 9.64 -1.00
C THR A 69 -16.82 10.01 -2.11
N VAL A 70 -18.05 10.33 -1.71
CA VAL A 70 -19.08 10.89 -2.62
C VAL A 70 -18.66 12.21 -3.28
N ASP A 71 -17.58 12.86 -2.84
CA ASP A 71 -17.08 14.05 -3.51
C ASP A 71 -16.45 13.72 -4.88
N SER A 72 -15.91 12.51 -5.14
CA SER A 72 -15.60 12.02 -6.51
C SER A 72 -16.58 10.93 -6.94
N ASP A 73 -16.17 9.67 -6.86
CA ASP A 73 -16.81 8.45 -7.36
C ASP A 73 -16.97 7.37 -6.28
N GLY A 74 -16.59 7.70 -5.04
CA GLY A 74 -17.00 6.95 -3.88
C GLY A 74 -18.51 7.00 -3.68
N HIS A 75 -19.02 5.99 -3.01
CA HIS A 75 -20.42 5.82 -2.62
C HIS A 75 -20.61 6.04 -1.11
N GLY A 76 -19.52 6.10 -0.34
CA GLY A 76 -19.53 6.35 1.09
C GLY A 76 -19.42 7.85 1.41
N ARG A 77 -20.25 8.33 2.32
CA ARG A 77 -20.00 9.62 2.95
C ARG A 77 -18.77 9.53 3.85
N LEU A 78 -18.06 10.64 4.01
CA LEU A 78 -16.87 10.71 4.86
C LEU A 78 -17.15 10.22 6.29
N GLU A 79 -18.29 10.59 6.87
CA GLU A 79 -18.63 10.18 8.24
C GLU A 79 -18.85 8.65 8.37
N ASP A 80 -19.41 8.03 7.33
CA ASP A 80 -19.64 6.58 7.30
C ASP A 80 -18.31 5.82 7.14
N LEU A 81 -17.39 6.35 6.31
CA LEU A 81 -16.03 5.80 6.15
C LEU A 81 -15.24 5.90 7.47
N ILE A 82 -15.30 7.04 8.16
CA ILE A 82 -14.67 7.21 9.47
C ILE A 82 -15.25 6.21 10.49
N ALA A 83 -16.57 6.04 10.50
CA ALA A 83 -17.22 5.08 11.39
C ALA A 83 -16.78 3.63 11.08
N GLY A 84 -16.63 3.27 9.80
CA GLY A 84 -16.07 1.99 9.37
C GLY A 84 -14.62 1.79 9.80
N ALA A 85 -13.77 2.78 9.53
CA ALA A 85 -12.36 2.78 9.90
C ALA A 85 -12.16 2.60 11.42
N LYS A 86 -12.94 3.34 12.24
CA LYS A 86 -12.92 3.19 13.70
C LYS A 86 -13.31 1.78 14.17
N LYS A 87 -14.29 1.13 13.52
CA LYS A 87 -14.67 -0.27 13.84
C LYS A 87 -13.55 -1.26 13.53
N LEU A 88 -12.70 -0.96 12.55
CA LEU A 88 -11.51 -1.74 12.22
C LEU A 88 -10.30 -1.42 13.13
N GLY A 89 -10.44 -0.46 14.05
CA GLY A 89 -9.38 -0.05 14.97
C GLY A 89 -8.40 0.97 14.40
N TYR A 90 -8.71 1.57 13.25
CA TYR A 90 -7.86 2.62 12.67
C TYR A 90 -7.91 3.91 13.49
N GLN A 91 -6.75 4.58 13.48
CA GLN A 91 -6.49 5.89 14.08
C GLN A 91 -6.65 7.01 13.07
N TYR A 92 -6.55 6.69 11.78
CA TYR A 92 -6.69 7.68 10.71
C TYR A 92 -7.19 7.09 9.39
N LEU A 93 -7.52 7.99 8.48
CA LEU A 93 -7.93 7.72 7.10
C LEU A 93 -7.41 8.85 6.21
N ALA A 94 -6.98 8.58 4.98
CA ALA A 94 -6.75 9.62 3.97
C ALA A 94 -7.83 9.61 2.89
N VAL A 95 -8.51 10.75 2.75
CA VAL A 95 -9.44 10.98 1.66
C VAL A 95 -8.61 11.41 0.46
N CYS A 96 -8.61 10.59 -0.59
CA CYS A 96 -7.79 10.75 -1.77
C CYS A 96 -8.66 10.81 -3.04
N ASP A 97 -9.72 11.61 -3.01
CA ASP A 97 -10.60 11.79 -4.16
C ASP A 97 -9.84 12.26 -5.40
N HIS A 98 -10.30 11.82 -6.57
CA HIS A 98 -9.60 11.99 -7.84
C HIS A 98 -9.47 13.46 -8.26
N SER A 99 -8.38 13.78 -8.97
CA SER A 99 -8.16 15.07 -9.61
C SER A 99 -9.00 15.29 -10.88
N ARG A 100 -9.00 16.53 -11.39
CA ARG A 100 -9.87 17.05 -12.44
C ARG A 100 -9.93 16.19 -13.72
N SER A 101 -8.81 15.64 -14.15
CA SER A 101 -8.67 14.89 -15.40
C SER A 101 -9.41 13.55 -15.39
N ALA A 102 -9.70 13.00 -14.21
CA ALA A 102 -10.57 11.84 -14.02
C ALA A 102 -12.06 12.21 -14.18
N GLY A 103 -12.44 12.77 -15.33
CA GLY A 103 -13.81 13.19 -15.61
C GLY A 103 -14.84 12.07 -15.53
N TYR A 104 -14.43 10.81 -15.78
CA TYR A 104 -15.27 9.62 -15.63
C TYR A 104 -15.61 9.31 -14.15
N ALA A 105 -14.83 9.85 -13.22
CA ALA A 105 -14.94 9.67 -11.79
C ALA A 105 -15.37 10.95 -11.05
N ASN A 106 -15.95 11.92 -11.76
CA ASN A 106 -16.37 13.20 -11.19
C ASN A 106 -15.23 13.94 -10.44
N GLY A 107 -14.00 13.82 -10.98
CA GLY A 107 -12.78 14.40 -10.42
C GLY A 107 -12.90 15.87 -10.00
N LEU A 108 -12.26 16.21 -8.89
CA LEU A 108 -12.39 17.51 -8.26
C LEU A 108 -11.60 18.58 -9.03
N SER A 109 -12.20 19.75 -9.21
CA SER A 109 -11.43 20.95 -9.58
C SER A 109 -10.61 21.44 -8.38
N ALA A 110 -9.64 22.32 -8.60
CA ALA A 110 -8.84 22.90 -7.51
C ALA A 110 -9.73 23.59 -6.46
N GLU A 111 -10.80 24.27 -6.90
CA GLU A 111 -11.76 24.91 -5.99
C GLU A 111 -12.53 23.89 -5.16
N ARG A 112 -12.98 22.77 -5.76
CA ARG A 112 -13.66 21.69 -5.04
C ARG A 112 -12.73 21.01 -4.04
N LEU A 113 -11.47 20.79 -4.40
CA LEU A 113 -10.47 20.22 -3.51
C LEU A 113 -10.20 21.14 -2.32
N LEU A 114 -10.01 22.45 -2.55
CA LEU A 114 -9.84 23.41 -1.46
C LEU A 114 -11.03 23.44 -0.49
N LEU A 115 -12.26 23.35 -1.01
CA LEU A 115 -13.46 23.22 -0.19
C LEU A 115 -13.50 21.91 0.61
N GLN A 116 -13.07 20.79 0.00
CA GLN A 116 -12.96 19.52 0.70
C GLN A 116 -11.93 19.58 1.83
N MET A 117 -10.76 20.18 1.58
CA MET A 117 -9.73 20.38 2.59
C MET A 117 -10.25 21.21 3.77
N GLU A 118 -11.00 22.28 3.51
CA GLU A 118 -11.63 23.09 4.56
C GLU A 118 -12.63 22.24 5.38
N LYS A 119 -13.49 21.45 4.72
CA LYS A 119 -14.41 20.54 5.42
C LYS A 119 -13.68 19.53 6.29
N ILE A 120 -12.61 18.91 5.79
CA ILE A 120 -11.82 17.93 6.53
C ILE A 120 -11.12 18.58 7.73
N ARG A 121 -10.52 19.76 7.56
CA ARG A 121 -9.90 20.51 8.66
C ARG A 121 -10.91 20.84 9.77
N ASN A 122 -12.08 21.36 9.40
CA ASN A 122 -13.17 21.65 10.33
C ASN A 122 -13.74 20.38 11.01
N LEU A 123 -13.67 19.23 10.32
CA LEU A 123 -14.09 17.95 10.88
C LEU A 123 -13.09 17.42 11.89
N ASN A 124 -11.79 17.51 11.60
CA ASN A 124 -10.72 17.07 12.50
C ASN A 124 -10.77 17.77 13.87
N GLU A 125 -11.15 19.05 13.93
CA GLU A 125 -11.37 19.77 15.20
C GLU A 125 -12.40 19.09 16.12
N LYS A 126 -13.28 18.25 15.57
CA LYS A 126 -14.36 17.54 16.27
C LYS A 126 -14.05 16.06 16.49
N LEU A 127 -12.87 15.58 16.08
CA LEU A 127 -12.45 14.18 16.18
C LEU A 127 -11.24 14.06 17.13
N PRO A 128 -11.45 13.83 18.45
CA PRO A 128 -10.36 13.83 19.42
C PRO A 128 -9.38 12.65 19.27
N ASP A 129 -9.87 11.49 18.82
CA ASP A 129 -9.11 10.23 18.75
C ASP A 129 -9.01 9.67 17.32
N PHE A 130 -9.22 10.50 16.30
CA PHE A 130 -9.15 10.07 14.91
C PHE A 130 -8.78 11.23 13.99
N THR A 131 -7.91 10.98 13.02
CA THR A 131 -7.49 12.00 12.07
C THR A 131 -7.86 11.64 10.64
N VAL A 132 -8.40 12.61 9.91
CA VAL A 132 -8.60 12.51 8.46
C VAL A 132 -7.51 13.32 7.78
N PHE A 133 -6.68 12.67 6.96
CA PHE A 133 -5.72 13.35 6.09
C PHE A 133 -6.46 13.98 4.91
N CYS A 134 -6.13 15.23 4.60
CA CYS A 134 -6.49 15.87 3.35
C CYS A 134 -5.57 15.35 2.24
N GLY A 135 -6.00 14.34 1.50
CA GLY A 135 -5.25 13.79 0.36
C GLY A 135 -5.90 14.11 -0.98
N SER A 136 -5.27 13.62 -2.05
CA SER A 136 -5.87 13.50 -3.37
C SER A 136 -5.13 12.43 -4.15
N GLU A 137 -5.87 11.64 -4.93
CA GLU A 137 -5.29 10.85 -6.01
C GLU A 137 -5.19 11.72 -7.26
N VAL A 138 -3.96 12.16 -7.53
CA VAL A 138 -3.62 13.09 -8.59
C VAL A 138 -3.20 12.33 -9.83
N ASP A 139 -3.91 12.58 -10.92
CA ASP A 139 -3.53 12.05 -12.23
C ASP A 139 -2.13 12.50 -12.62
N ILE A 140 -1.31 11.54 -13.04
CA ILE A 140 -0.09 11.78 -13.79
C ILE A 140 -0.50 11.98 -15.25
N LEU A 141 -0.26 13.15 -15.82
CA LEU A 141 -0.59 13.48 -17.21
C LEU A 141 0.36 12.82 -18.20
N ASP A 142 0.06 12.92 -19.50
CA ASP A 142 0.77 12.22 -20.58
C ASP A 142 2.26 12.56 -20.67
N ASP A 143 2.64 13.76 -20.27
CA ASP A 143 4.01 14.25 -20.22
C ASP A 143 4.70 14.00 -18.86
N GLY A 144 4.01 13.34 -17.92
CA GLY A 144 4.51 13.08 -16.57
C GLY A 144 4.28 14.21 -15.57
N SER A 145 3.71 15.35 -15.99
CA SER A 145 3.27 16.39 -15.06
C SER A 145 2.05 15.95 -14.24
N LEU A 146 1.74 16.66 -13.15
CA LEU A 146 0.60 16.35 -12.28
C LEU A 146 -0.59 17.23 -12.59
N ASP A 147 -1.78 16.69 -12.40
CA ASP A 147 -3.06 17.33 -12.74
C ASP A 147 -3.49 18.47 -11.80
N PHE A 148 -2.70 18.73 -10.75
CA PHE A 148 -2.80 19.92 -9.91
C PHE A 148 -1.47 20.68 -9.85
N PRO A 149 -1.51 22.02 -9.72
CA PRO A 149 -0.29 22.81 -9.60
C PRO A 149 0.31 22.68 -8.19
N ASP A 150 1.62 22.92 -8.08
CA ASP A 150 2.40 22.76 -6.86
C ASP A 150 1.84 23.57 -5.66
N GLU A 151 1.24 24.74 -5.91
CA GLU A 151 0.62 25.55 -4.86
C GLU A 151 -0.55 24.83 -4.19
N ILE A 152 -1.26 23.95 -4.90
CA ILE A 152 -2.32 23.10 -4.35
C ILE A 152 -1.72 21.86 -3.69
N LEU A 153 -0.79 21.18 -4.37
CA LEU A 153 -0.15 19.96 -3.87
C LEU A 153 0.56 20.18 -2.53
N SER A 154 1.21 21.33 -2.36
CA SER A 154 1.92 21.72 -1.13
C SER A 154 1.02 21.85 0.11
N GLN A 155 -0.29 21.98 -0.08
CA GLN A 155 -1.25 22.13 1.01
C GLN A 155 -1.93 20.81 1.43
N LEU A 156 -1.73 19.73 0.67
CA LEU A 156 -2.25 18.40 0.96
C LEU A 156 -1.39 17.71 2.02
N ASP A 157 -2.03 16.96 2.92
CA ASP A 157 -1.33 16.14 3.89
C ASP A 157 -0.68 14.93 3.21
N ILE A 158 -1.30 14.38 2.16
CA ILE A 158 -0.75 13.27 1.35
C ILE A 158 -1.08 13.42 -0.13
N VAL A 159 -0.12 13.17 -1.03
CA VAL A 159 -0.33 13.17 -2.48
C VAL A 159 -0.09 11.76 -3.00
N VAL A 160 -1.14 11.17 -3.54
CA VAL A 160 -1.10 9.87 -4.21
C VAL A 160 -1.10 10.14 -5.70
N ALA A 161 -0.10 9.68 -6.45
CA ALA A 161 -0.03 9.90 -7.90
C ALA A 161 -0.27 8.59 -8.66
N ALA A 162 -1.08 8.64 -9.71
CA ALA A 162 -1.49 7.45 -10.47
C ALA A 162 -1.70 7.72 -11.96
N ILE A 163 -1.68 6.66 -12.78
CA ILE A 163 -2.05 6.73 -14.19
C ILE A 163 -3.47 6.19 -14.38
N HIS A 164 -4.34 7.01 -14.98
CA HIS A 164 -5.71 6.62 -15.34
C HIS A 164 -6.02 6.69 -16.84
N SER A 165 -5.02 7.03 -17.66
CA SER A 165 -5.21 7.25 -19.10
C SER A 165 -4.03 6.74 -19.91
N ASN A 166 -4.27 6.51 -21.20
CA ASN A 166 -3.23 6.17 -22.19
C ASN A 166 -2.37 4.94 -21.83
N PHE A 167 -3.02 3.90 -21.31
CA PHE A 167 -2.44 2.61 -20.92
C PHE A 167 -1.73 1.82 -22.05
N GLN A 168 -1.79 2.29 -23.29
CA GLN A 168 -1.14 1.65 -24.45
C GLN A 168 0.32 2.09 -24.62
N LYS A 169 0.76 3.14 -23.93
CA LYS A 169 2.14 3.64 -23.98
C LYS A 169 2.97 2.99 -22.85
N ASN A 170 4.28 2.93 -23.05
CA ASN A 170 5.20 2.65 -21.96
C ASN A 170 5.11 3.79 -20.93
N ALA A 171 4.81 3.44 -19.69
CA ALA A 171 4.53 4.35 -18.60
C ALA A 171 5.77 4.70 -17.74
N THR A 172 6.93 4.04 -17.95
CA THR A 172 8.11 4.21 -17.09
C THR A 172 8.53 5.67 -16.98
N GLU A 173 8.87 6.33 -18.09
CA GLU A 173 9.33 7.73 -18.08
C GLU A 173 8.28 8.70 -17.53
N ARG A 174 7.00 8.42 -17.81
CA ARG A 174 5.87 9.21 -17.31
C ARG A 174 5.78 9.17 -15.78
N ILE A 175 5.91 7.98 -15.19
CA ILE A 175 5.93 7.82 -13.72
C ILE A 175 7.21 8.43 -13.13
N LEU A 176 8.38 8.16 -13.74
CA LEU A 176 9.66 8.71 -13.26
C LEU A 176 9.68 10.24 -13.23
N THR A 177 9.07 10.88 -14.25
CA THR A 177 8.91 12.33 -14.31
C THR A 177 7.99 12.84 -13.20
N ALA A 178 6.87 12.16 -12.94
CA ALA A 178 5.98 12.54 -11.83
C ALA A 178 6.68 12.43 -10.47
N MET A 179 7.52 11.42 -10.28
CA MET A 179 8.32 11.21 -9.06
C MET A 179 9.39 12.28 -8.82
N ASP A 180 9.68 13.13 -9.80
CA ASP A 180 10.55 14.30 -9.58
C ASP A 180 9.82 15.48 -8.94
N ASN A 181 8.48 15.45 -8.88
CA ASN A 181 7.72 16.46 -8.14
C ASN A 181 7.90 16.26 -6.61
N PRO A 182 8.34 17.29 -5.86
CA PRO A 182 8.66 17.18 -4.44
C PRO A 182 7.44 16.92 -3.55
N TYR A 183 6.21 16.98 -4.08
CA TYR A 183 4.99 16.75 -3.33
C TYR A 183 4.42 15.33 -3.46
N VAL A 184 4.87 14.51 -4.42
CA VAL A 184 4.40 13.11 -4.57
C VAL A 184 4.88 12.25 -3.41
N ASP A 185 3.94 11.70 -2.64
CA ASP A 185 4.23 10.86 -1.47
C ASP A 185 4.11 9.37 -1.79
N ILE A 186 3.12 8.99 -2.60
CA ILE A 186 2.81 7.60 -2.95
C ILE A 186 2.61 7.48 -4.47
N ILE A 187 3.14 6.43 -5.10
CA ILE A 187 2.70 5.97 -6.42
C ILE A 187 1.65 4.88 -6.24
N ALA A 188 0.41 5.16 -6.62
CA ALA A 188 -0.71 4.23 -6.49
C ALA A 188 -0.76 3.22 -7.64
N HIS A 189 -1.22 1.99 -7.32
CA HIS A 189 -1.40 0.84 -8.20
C HIS A 189 -0.51 0.89 -9.48
N PRO A 190 0.83 0.76 -9.32
CA PRO A 190 1.82 1.24 -10.30
C PRO A 190 1.81 0.57 -11.67
N THR A 191 1.12 -0.57 -11.82
CA THR A 191 0.99 -1.28 -13.10
C THR A 191 -0.32 -0.98 -13.81
N GLY A 192 -1.27 -0.35 -13.12
CA GLY A 192 -2.62 -0.06 -13.60
C GLY A 192 -3.44 -1.31 -13.96
N ARG A 193 -3.01 -2.50 -13.56
CA ARG A 193 -3.71 -3.74 -13.90
C ARG A 193 -5.09 -3.82 -13.26
N LEU A 194 -5.99 -4.52 -13.93
CA LEU A 194 -7.25 -5.00 -13.38
C LEU A 194 -7.38 -6.49 -13.67
N ILE A 195 -7.30 -7.33 -12.64
CA ILE A 195 -7.34 -8.78 -12.74
C ILE A 195 -8.56 -9.22 -13.57
N ASN A 196 -8.30 -10.03 -14.60
CA ASN A 196 -9.28 -10.53 -15.57
C ASN A 196 -10.01 -9.45 -16.41
N ARG A 197 -9.53 -8.20 -16.43
CA ARG A 197 -10.15 -7.10 -17.20
C ARG A 197 -9.17 -6.25 -18.01
N ARG A 198 -8.02 -5.93 -17.43
CA ARG A 198 -6.99 -5.09 -18.05
C ARG A 198 -5.62 -5.60 -17.63
N GLU A 199 -4.82 -6.02 -18.59
CA GLU A 199 -3.41 -6.33 -18.36
C GLU A 199 -2.67 -5.09 -17.86
N ALA A 200 -1.56 -5.32 -17.15
CA ALA A 200 -0.64 -4.24 -16.79
C ALA A 200 -0.20 -3.49 -18.06
N TYR A 201 -0.09 -2.16 -17.97
CA TYR A 201 0.59 -1.41 -19.02
C TYR A 201 2.09 -1.72 -19.00
N GLN A 202 2.79 -1.43 -20.11
CA GLN A 202 4.24 -1.58 -20.14
C GLN A 202 4.88 -0.59 -19.14
N VAL A 203 5.54 -1.12 -18.12
CA VAL A 203 6.25 -0.33 -17.09
C VAL A 203 7.42 -1.13 -16.53
N ASP A 204 8.53 -0.45 -16.26
CA ASP A 204 9.71 -1.01 -15.61
C ASP A 204 9.64 -0.77 -14.10
N ILE A 205 9.00 -1.71 -13.38
CA ILE A 205 8.83 -1.61 -11.93
C ILE A 205 10.17 -1.57 -11.17
N PRO A 206 11.22 -2.34 -11.53
CA PRO A 206 12.54 -2.16 -10.94
C PRO A 206 13.09 -0.72 -10.99
N GLU A 207 12.96 -0.02 -12.12
CA GLU A 207 13.38 1.39 -12.22
C GLU A 207 12.49 2.31 -11.35
N ILE A 208 11.18 2.06 -11.28
CA ILE A 208 10.28 2.79 -10.37
C ILE A 208 10.69 2.58 -8.90
N ILE A 209 10.99 1.34 -8.49
CA ILE A 209 11.45 1.01 -7.13
C ILE A 209 12.75 1.76 -6.80
N LYS A 210 13.71 1.76 -7.72
CA LYS A 210 14.97 2.47 -7.53
C LYS A 210 14.76 3.97 -7.32
N LYS A 211 13.97 4.62 -8.19
CA LYS A 211 13.63 6.04 -8.04
C LYS A 211 12.85 6.30 -6.74
N ALA A 212 11.96 5.40 -6.36
CA ALA A 212 11.17 5.50 -5.13
C ALA A 212 12.07 5.49 -3.89
N LYS A 213 13.09 4.63 -3.87
CA LYS A 213 14.12 4.63 -2.84
C LYS A 213 14.90 5.94 -2.78
N GLU A 214 15.37 6.43 -3.94
CA GLU A 214 16.16 7.67 -4.04
C GLU A 214 15.38 8.89 -3.54
N LYS A 215 14.09 8.97 -3.88
CA LYS A 215 13.21 10.09 -3.54
C LYS A 215 12.44 9.89 -2.24
N ASN A 216 12.63 8.76 -1.56
CA ASN A 216 11.87 8.35 -0.37
C ASN A 216 10.34 8.43 -0.59
N ILE A 217 9.88 7.98 -1.77
CA ILE A 217 8.47 7.86 -2.15
C ILE A 217 8.01 6.44 -1.84
N ALA A 218 6.81 6.28 -1.29
CA ALA A 218 6.25 4.95 -1.03
C ALA A 218 5.56 4.38 -2.28
N LEU A 219 5.60 3.06 -2.47
CA LEU A 219 4.84 2.39 -3.52
C LEU A 219 3.61 1.67 -2.95
N GLU A 220 2.48 1.81 -3.61
CA GLU A 220 1.24 1.22 -3.14
C GLU A 220 1.17 -0.30 -3.37
N ILE A 221 0.69 -1.01 -2.34
CA ILE A 221 0.06 -2.33 -2.42
C ILE A 221 -1.44 -2.10 -2.30
N ASN A 222 -2.10 -1.99 -3.45
CA ASN A 222 -3.52 -1.77 -3.53
C ASN A 222 -4.25 -3.08 -3.25
N SER A 223 -5.01 -3.08 -2.17
CA SER A 223 -5.66 -4.26 -1.61
C SER A 223 -6.96 -4.62 -2.32
N HIS A 224 -7.45 -3.77 -3.23
CA HIS A 224 -8.70 -4.03 -3.94
C HIS A 224 -8.58 -5.36 -4.70
N PRO A 225 -9.54 -6.31 -4.57
CA PRO A 225 -9.44 -7.65 -5.18
C PRO A 225 -9.33 -7.65 -6.71
N TRP A 226 -9.74 -6.57 -7.37
CA TRP A 226 -9.55 -6.40 -8.81
C TRP A 226 -8.17 -5.86 -9.18
N ARG A 227 -7.38 -5.34 -8.24
CA ARG A 227 -6.05 -4.77 -8.50
C ARG A 227 -4.94 -5.67 -7.96
N LEU A 228 -4.87 -5.82 -6.63
CA LEU A 228 -3.77 -6.46 -5.90
C LEU A 228 -2.39 -5.98 -6.40
N ASP A 229 -2.21 -4.68 -6.51
CA ASP A 229 -1.08 -4.06 -7.22
C ASP A 229 -0.36 -3.06 -6.32
N LEU A 230 0.90 -3.25 -5.93
CA LEU A 230 1.91 -4.18 -6.45
C LEU A 230 1.72 -5.67 -6.12
N ASN A 231 2.26 -6.54 -6.98
CA ASN A 231 2.33 -7.99 -6.74
C ASN A 231 3.43 -8.35 -5.72
N ASP A 232 3.37 -9.57 -5.18
CA ASP A 232 4.28 -10.05 -4.12
C ASP A 232 5.77 -10.06 -4.52
N GLN A 233 6.10 -10.35 -5.78
CA GLN A 233 7.48 -10.32 -6.29
C GLN A 233 8.05 -8.89 -6.33
N HIS A 234 7.27 -7.90 -6.76
CA HIS A 234 7.67 -6.50 -6.74
C HIS A 234 7.74 -5.94 -5.32
N VAL A 235 6.84 -6.38 -4.43
CA VAL A 235 6.96 -6.10 -2.99
C VAL A 235 8.28 -6.63 -2.46
N ARG A 236 8.63 -7.89 -2.78
CA ARG A 236 9.91 -8.48 -2.37
C ARG A 236 11.11 -7.66 -2.84
N LEU A 237 11.10 -7.21 -4.10
CA LEU A 237 12.15 -6.34 -4.63
C LEU A 237 12.19 -4.97 -3.93
N ALA A 238 11.03 -4.39 -3.60
CA ALA A 238 10.96 -3.15 -2.82
C ALA A 238 11.58 -3.34 -1.42
N ILE A 239 11.32 -4.47 -0.77
CA ILE A 239 11.93 -4.82 0.53
C ILE A 239 13.45 -4.93 0.41
N GLU A 240 13.96 -5.64 -0.59
CA GLU A 240 15.40 -5.84 -0.81
C GLU A 240 16.16 -4.54 -1.11
N THR A 241 15.48 -3.56 -1.71
CA THR A 241 16.03 -2.22 -1.99
C THR A 241 15.82 -1.23 -0.84
N GLY A 242 15.05 -1.62 0.19
CA GLY A 242 14.68 -0.77 1.31
C GLY A 242 13.73 0.36 0.93
N THR A 243 12.91 0.16 -0.10
CA THR A 243 11.86 1.09 -0.55
C THR A 243 10.64 0.94 0.36
N LEU A 244 10.09 2.06 0.80
CA LEU A 244 8.88 2.06 1.63
C LEU A 244 7.64 1.70 0.79
N LEU A 245 6.66 1.11 1.44
CA LEU A 245 5.40 0.70 0.82
C LEU A 245 4.20 1.30 1.56
N SER A 246 3.07 1.42 0.87
CA SER A 246 1.78 1.82 1.44
C SER A 246 0.73 0.76 1.12
N VAL A 247 0.10 0.16 2.12
CA VAL A 247 -0.97 -0.83 1.92
C VAL A 247 -2.32 -0.14 2.06
N ASN A 248 -3.07 0.00 0.98
CA ASN A 248 -4.32 0.77 0.96
C ASN A 248 -5.44 -0.02 0.28
N THR A 249 -6.71 0.30 0.57
CA THR A 249 -7.83 -0.47 0.02
C THR A 249 -8.42 0.08 -1.27
N ASP A 250 -8.17 1.35 -1.59
CA ASP A 250 -8.82 2.02 -2.71
C ASP A 250 -10.36 1.96 -2.52
N ALA A 251 -10.79 2.16 -1.27
CA ALA A 251 -12.18 1.95 -0.87
C ALA A 251 -13.08 3.02 -1.48
N HIS A 252 -14.07 2.56 -2.23
CA HIS A 252 -15.15 3.40 -2.76
C HIS A 252 -16.44 3.26 -1.94
N LYS A 253 -16.47 2.38 -0.95
CA LYS A 253 -17.57 2.23 0.02
C LYS A 253 -17.01 1.63 1.31
N VAL A 254 -17.78 1.77 2.40
CA VAL A 254 -17.35 1.34 3.74
C VAL A 254 -16.93 -0.12 3.81
N THR A 255 -17.60 -1.02 3.07
CA THR A 255 -17.25 -2.45 3.07
C THR A 255 -15.91 -2.75 2.43
N ASP A 256 -15.40 -1.88 1.56
CA ASP A 256 -14.13 -2.10 0.86
C ASP A 256 -12.93 -1.91 1.80
N LEU A 257 -13.11 -1.21 2.93
CA LEU A 257 -12.10 -1.10 3.98
C LEU A 257 -11.66 -2.48 4.51
N GLU A 258 -12.52 -3.51 4.43
CA GLU A 258 -12.19 -4.88 4.82
C GLU A 258 -11.19 -5.57 3.87
N PHE A 259 -10.90 -4.96 2.72
CA PHE A 259 -9.95 -5.50 1.75
C PHE A 259 -8.49 -5.39 2.22
N MET A 260 -8.19 -4.61 3.27
CA MET A 260 -6.83 -4.45 3.81
C MET A 260 -6.10 -5.79 4.02
N LYS A 261 -6.85 -6.84 4.43
CA LYS A 261 -6.32 -8.20 4.59
C LYS A 261 -5.64 -8.77 3.34
N PHE A 262 -6.09 -8.41 2.15
CA PHE A 262 -5.49 -8.87 0.90
C PHE A 262 -4.16 -8.16 0.60
N GLY A 263 -4.08 -6.85 0.90
CA GLY A 263 -2.85 -6.09 0.80
C GLY A 263 -1.82 -6.53 1.82
N VAL A 264 -2.21 -6.71 3.09
CA VAL A 264 -1.33 -7.27 4.13
C VAL A 264 -0.86 -8.67 3.76
N GLY A 265 -1.75 -9.54 3.25
CA GLY A 265 -1.34 -10.85 2.73
C GLY A 265 -0.30 -10.75 1.61
N THR A 266 -0.47 -9.81 0.67
CA THR A 266 0.49 -9.56 -0.40
C THR A 266 1.83 -9.03 0.13
N ALA A 267 1.78 -8.12 1.11
CA ALA A 267 2.96 -7.60 1.80
C ALA A 267 3.76 -8.71 2.49
N ARG A 268 3.08 -9.61 3.20
CA ARG A 268 3.66 -10.77 3.88
C ARG A 268 4.32 -11.74 2.90
N ARG A 269 3.69 -12.02 1.75
CA ARG A 269 4.29 -12.84 0.68
C ARG A 269 5.57 -12.22 0.10
N GLY A 270 5.66 -10.89 0.11
CA GLY A 270 6.87 -10.15 -0.23
C GLY A 270 7.87 -9.98 0.93
N TRP A 271 7.62 -10.61 2.08
CA TRP A 271 8.43 -10.57 3.30
C TRP A 271 8.48 -9.20 3.99
N ALA A 272 7.48 -8.35 3.79
CA ALA A 272 7.42 -7.04 4.41
C ALA A 272 7.28 -7.15 5.95
N THR A 273 8.07 -6.34 6.65
CA THR A 273 7.97 -6.09 8.10
C THR A 273 7.21 -4.78 8.35
N ALA A 274 6.75 -4.56 9.58
CA ALA A 274 5.97 -3.38 9.93
C ALA A 274 6.69 -2.04 9.66
N ASP A 275 8.02 -1.99 9.84
CA ASP A 275 8.83 -0.79 9.61
C ASP A 275 9.00 -0.39 8.13
N MET A 276 8.63 -1.29 7.20
CA MET A 276 8.68 -1.05 5.77
C MET A 276 7.36 -0.48 5.20
N ILE A 277 6.29 -0.48 6.00
CA ILE A 277 4.95 -0.04 5.59
C ILE A 277 4.58 1.26 6.31
N ILE A 278 4.34 2.33 5.57
CA ILE A 278 4.06 3.65 6.16
C ILE A 278 2.73 3.70 6.93
N ASN A 279 1.79 2.78 6.64
CA ASN A 279 0.52 2.65 7.36
C ASN A 279 0.68 2.22 8.84
N THR A 280 1.89 1.85 9.28
CA THR A 280 2.18 1.52 10.69
C THR A 280 2.64 2.73 11.51
N LEU A 281 2.90 3.86 10.84
CA LEU A 281 3.28 5.11 11.47
C LEU A 281 2.07 5.80 12.11
N SER A 282 2.29 6.58 13.16
CA SER A 282 1.24 7.48 13.66
C SER A 282 1.06 8.67 12.71
N TYR A 283 -0.05 9.40 12.83
CA TYR A 283 -0.30 10.64 12.09
C TYR A 283 0.92 11.57 12.07
N GLN A 284 1.44 11.91 13.25
CA GLN A 284 2.58 12.83 13.35
C GLN A 284 3.84 12.29 12.63
N LYS A 285 4.10 10.98 12.73
CA LYS A 285 5.25 10.36 12.06
C LYS A 285 5.11 10.35 10.53
N LEU A 286 3.89 10.20 9.99
CA LEU A 286 3.63 10.35 8.56
C LEU A 286 3.91 11.77 8.08
N ILE A 287 3.44 12.77 8.82
CA ILE A 287 3.69 14.18 8.50
C ILE A 287 5.18 14.50 8.58
N ASP A 288 5.89 13.99 9.59
CA ASP A 288 7.34 14.20 9.73
C ASP A 288 8.12 13.51 8.60
N TRP A 289 7.75 12.28 8.23
CA TRP A 289 8.32 11.56 7.09
C TRP A 289 8.15 12.35 5.78
N LYS A 290 6.95 12.87 5.52
CA LYS A 290 6.68 13.71 4.35
C LYS A 290 7.53 14.98 4.34
N LYS A 291 7.62 15.70 5.47
CA LYS A 291 8.43 16.93 5.57
C LYS A 291 9.90 16.66 5.27
N GLN A 292 10.48 15.61 5.85
CA GLN A 292 11.86 15.21 5.58
C GLN A 292 12.08 14.92 4.09
N ARG A 293 11.14 14.22 3.45
CA ARG A 293 11.16 13.94 2.00
C ARG A 293 11.15 15.22 1.17
N THR A 294 10.23 16.14 1.44
CA THR A 294 10.12 17.42 0.72
C THR A 294 11.37 18.29 0.92
N GLU A 295 11.98 18.27 2.10
CA GLU A 295 13.25 18.96 2.38
C GLU A 295 14.43 18.36 1.61
N MET A 296 14.51 17.03 1.48
CA MET A 296 15.54 16.36 0.68
C MET A 296 15.41 16.61 -0.82
N ALA A 297 14.20 16.91 -1.30
CA ALA A 297 13.92 17.16 -2.71
C ALA A 297 14.20 18.61 -3.16
N ARG A 298 14.43 19.53 -2.21
CA ARG A 298 14.77 20.94 -2.46
C ARG A 298 16.28 21.16 -2.48
#